data_AF-A0A3C0NTR6-F1
#
_entry.id   AF-A0A3C0NTR6-F1
#
_cell.length_a   1.000
_cell.length_b   1.000
_cell.length_c   1.000
_cell.angle_alpha   90.00
_cell.angle_beta   90.00
_cell.angle_gamma   90.00
#
_symmetry.space_group_name_H-M   'P 1'
#
loop_
_entity.id
_entity.type
_entity.pdbx_description
1 polymer ?
#
loop_
_entity_poly.entity_id
_entity_poly.type
_entity_poly.pdbx_seq_one_letter_code
_entity_poly.pdbx_strand_id
1 'polypeptide(L)' 'MENTVFGFTEAQITAFGLTYGVGGLMLLMIFIVGHLAWKSKAGKMGTFAL' A
#
# COMPACT_ATOMS: atom_id res chain seq x y z
N MET A 1 -5.10 -35.07 -0.47
CA MET A 1 -6.28 -34.40 -1.02
C MET A 1 -5.87 -32.95 -1.22
N GLU A 2 -5.59 -32.55 -2.46
CA GLU A 2 -5.33 -31.14 -2.77
C GLU A 2 -6.69 -30.41 -2.66
N ASN A 3 -6.85 -29.64 -1.57
CA ASN A 3 -8.04 -28.83 -1.36
C ASN A 3 -7.99 -27.65 -2.34
N THR A 4 -8.57 -27.84 -3.51
CA THR A 4 -8.69 -26.79 -4.53
C THR A 4 -9.86 -25.89 -4.15
N VAL A 5 -9.57 -24.69 -3.65
CA VAL A 5 -10.58 -23.65 -3.47
C VAL A 5 -10.71 -22.93 -4.81
N PHE A 6 -11.86 -23.04 -5.48
CA PHE A 6 -12.12 -22.39 -6.78
C PHE A 6 -11.24 -22.84 -7.97
N GLY A 7 -10.65 -24.04 -7.94
CA GLY A 7 -9.84 -24.55 -9.05
C GLY A 7 -8.41 -23.99 -9.12
N PHE A 8 -8.02 -23.18 -8.12
CA PHE A 8 -6.64 -22.76 -7.90
C PHE A 8 -6.08 -23.48 -6.67
N THR A 9 -4.78 -23.74 -6.66
CA THR A 9 -4.11 -24.28 -5.47
C THR A 9 -4.12 -23.23 -4.36
N GLU A 10 -4.26 -23.63 -3.09
CA GLU A 10 -4.19 -22.73 -1.93
C GLU A 10 -2.90 -21.88 -1.95
N ALA A 11 -1.81 -22.46 -2.47
CA ALA A 11 -0.54 -21.80 -2.69
C ALA A 11 -0.61 -20.64 -3.70
N GLN A 12 -1.37 -20.78 -4.79
CA GLN A 12 -1.57 -19.70 -5.76
C GLN A 12 -2.37 -18.55 -5.16
N ILE A 13 -3.49 -18.83 -4.50
CA ILE A 13 -4.33 -17.80 -3.88
C ILE A 13 -3.53 -17.06 -2.79
N THR A 14 -2.72 -17.77 -2.03
CA THR A 14 -1.83 -17.18 -1.02
C THR A 14 -0.75 -16.31 -1.64
N ALA A 15 -0.13 -16.73 -2.75
CA ALA A 15 0.85 -15.92 -3.47
C ALA A 15 0.23 -14.63 -4.02
N PHE A 16 -0.95 -14.71 -4.64
CA PHE A 16 -1.70 -13.54 -5.08
C PHE A 16 -2.09 -12.64 -3.89
N GLY A 17 -2.62 -13.20 -2.82
CA GLY A 17 -2.98 -12.47 -1.60
C GLY A 17 -1.79 -11.76 -0.95
N LEU A 18 -0.61 -12.38 -0.94
CA LEU A 18 0.62 -11.78 -0.43
C LEU A 18 1.12 -10.66 -1.33
N THR A 19 1.24 -10.87 -2.65
CA THR A 19 1.78 -9.85 -3.56
C THR A 19 0.86 -8.63 -3.66
N TYR A 20 -0.45 -8.86 -3.82
CA TYR A 20 -1.43 -7.78 -3.94
C TYR A 20 -1.78 -7.17 -2.58
N GLY A 21 -1.82 -7.98 -1.52
CA GLY A 21 -2.07 -7.49 -0.15
C GLY A 21 -0.92 -6.62 0.36
N VAL A 22 0.33 -7.09 0.25
CA VAL A 22 1.51 -6.32 0.67
C VAL A 22 1.73 -5.12 -0.25
N GLY A 23 1.57 -5.28 -1.56
CA GLY A 23 1.65 -4.17 -2.51
C GLY A 23 0.59 -3.08 -2.24
N GLY A 24 -0.63 -3.49 -1.90
CA GLY A 24 -1.69 -2.57 -1.47
C GLY A 24 -1.34 -1.82 -0.18
N LEU A 25 -0.77 -2.51 0.81
CA LEU A 25 -0.31 -1.86 2.06
C LEU A 25 0.82 -0.85 1.82
N MET A 26 1.77 -1.16 0.93
CA MET A 26 2.85 -0.24 0.54
C MET A 26 2.31 1.00 -0.17
N LEU A 27 1.35 0.84 -1.10
CA LEU A 27 0.69 1.98 -1.75
C LEU A 27 -0.05 2.86 -0.75
N LEU A 28 -0.66 2.26 0.28
CA LEU A 28 -1.35 2.98 1.34
C LEU A 28 -0.40 3.91 2.10
N MET A 29 0.84 3.47 2.37
CA MET A 29 1.87 4.32 2.98
C MET A 29 2.22 5.52 2.10
N ILE A 30 2.46 5.30 0.80
CA ILE A 30 2.78 6.37 -0.15
C ILE A 30 1.61 7.36 -0.26
N PHE A 31 0.39 6.84 -0.31
CA PHE A 31 -0.83 7.65 -0.37
C PHE A 31 -0.99 8.53 0.87
N ILE A 32 -0.79 7.97 2.08
CA ILE A 32 -0.85 8.73 3.33
C ILE A 32 0.23 9.81 3.36
N VAL A 33 1.46 9.51 2.96
CA VAL A 33 2.56 10.49 2.94
C VAL A 33 2.29 11.60 1.92
N GLY A 34 1.82 11.27 0.72
CA GLY A 34 1.42 12.25 -0.28
C GLY A 34 0.28 13.15 0.19
N HIS A 35 -0.75 12.55 0.79
CA HIS A 35 -1.89 13.29 1.37
C HIS A 35 -1.45 14.17 2.55
N LEU A 36 -0.57 13.67 3.42
CA LEU A 36 -0.01 14.43 4.53
C LEU A 36 0.90 15.57 4.04
N ALA A 37 1.73 15.34 3.02
CA ALA A 37 2.58 16.36 2.42
C ALA A 37 1.75 17.50 1.80
N TRP A 38 0.65 17.17 1.13
CA TRP A 38 -0.29 18.16 0.61
C TRP A 38 -1.02 18.91 1.72
N LYS A 39 -1.56 18.20 2.71
CA LYS A 39 -2.34 18.81 3.81
C LYS A 39 -1.46 19.65 4.74
N SER A 40 -0.22 19.25 4.96
CA SER A 40 0.70 19.91 5.88
C SER A 40 1.35 21.17 5.27
N LYS A 41 1.31 21.39 3.95
CA LYS A 41 2.12 22.44 3.29
C LYS A 41 3.56 22.45 3.86
N ALA A 42 4.13 21.27 4.14
CA ALA A 42 5.32 21.12 4.98
C ALA A 42 6.58 21.85 4.42
N GLY A 43 6.53 22.36 3.19
CA GLY A 43 7.57 23.21 2.59
C GLY A 43 7.27 24.71 2.48
N LYS A 44 6.08 25.22 2.85
CA LYS A 44 5.77 26.66 2.69
C LYS A 44 6.06 27.52 3.93
N MET A 45 6.00 26.94 5.13
CA MET A 45 6.24 27.69 6.38
C MET A 45 7.74 27.84 6.72
N GLY A 46 8.63 27.03 6.11
CA GLY A 46 10.07 27.10 6.34
C GLY A 46 10.79 28.21 5.57
N THR A 47 10.32 28.58 4.37
CA THR A 47 10.92 29.65 3.55
C THR A 47 10.25 31.01 3.74
N PHE A 48 9.06 31.06 4.36
CA PHE A 48 8.38 32.34 4.65
C PHE A 48 8.79 32.94 6.01
N ALA A 49 9.56 32.21 6.81
CA ALA A 49 9.95 32.59 8.18
C ALA A 49 11.47 32.80 8.34
N LEU A 50 12.21 33.02 7.24
CA LEU A 50 13.58 33.49 7.26
C LEU A 50 13.71 34.81 6.50
#